data_AF-A0AAU3XTB3-F1
#
_entry.id   AF-A0AAU3XTB3-F1
#
_cell.length_a   1.000
_cell.length_b   1.000
_cell.length_c   1.000
_cell.angle_alpha   90.00
_cell.angle_beta   90.00
_cell.angle_gamma   90.00
#
_symmetry.space_group_name_H-M   'P 1'
#
loop_
_entity.id
_entity.type
_entity.pdbx_description
1 polymer ?
#
loop_
_entity_poly.entity_id
_entity_poly.type
_entity_poly.pdbx_seq_one_letter_code
_entity_poly.pdbx_strand_id
1 'polypeptide(L)'
;MVVVQDTRGRFASEGEWEPLTYEESDGYDTVRWAAALPGANGSVGMLGASYFGNTQWMAALPKPLELKAIAPMVTWSHPHDGLWTRGGASNSVRP
;
A
#
# COMPACT_ATOMS: atom_id res chain seq x y z
N MET A 1 11.92 13.71 -5.38
CA MET A 1 12.45 12.32 -5.34
C MET A 1 11.28 11.36 -5.50
N VAL A 2 11.50 10.21 -6.13
CA VAL A 2 10.50 9.14 -6.27
C VAL A 2 11.15 7.82 -5.88
N VAL A 3 10.42 7.00 -5.11
CA VAL A 3 10.81 5.65 -4.73
C VAL A 3 9.74 4.70 -5.22
N VAL A 4 10.15 3.56 -5.79
CA VAL A 4 9.27 2.46 -6.17
C VAL A 4 9.77 1.23 -5.42
N GLN A 5 8.86 0.54 -4.73
CA GLN A 5 9.17 -0.59 -3.88
C GLN A 5 8.49 -1.84 -4.42
N ASP A 6 9.22 -2.94 -4.50
CA ASP A 6 8.63 -4.26 -4.64
C ASP A 6 8.00 -4.68 -3.30
N THR A 7 6.81 -5.26 -3.34
CA THR A 7 6.18 -5.78 -2.11
C THR A 7 6.92 -7.01 -1.62
N ARG A 8 6.87 -7.27 -0.30
CA ARG A 8 7.51 -8.43 0.34
C ARG A 8 7.27 -9.73 -0.46
N GLY A 9 8.32 -10.52 -0.67
CA GLY A 9 8.27 -11.76 -1.43
C GLY A 9 8.00 -11.62 -2.93
N ARG A 10 8.07 -10.41 -3.50
CA ARG A 10 8.01 -10.18 -4.95
C ARG A 10 9.31 -9.60 -5.48
N PHE A 11 9.66 -10.07 -6.68
CA PHE A 11 10.81 -9.61 -7.45
C PHE A 11 12.10 -9.59 -6.61
N ALA A 12 12.66 -8.42 -6.35
CA ALA A 12 13.90 -8.28 -5.60
C ALA A 12 13.72 -8.28 -4.07
N SER A 13 12.48 -8.16 -3.58
CA SER A 13 12.20 -8.13 -2.15
C SER A 13 12.16 -9.53 -1.55
N GLU A 14 12.87 -9.68 -0.43
CA GLU A 14 12.90 -10.89 0.38
C GLU A 14 11.55 -11.17 1.07
N GLY A 15 11.46 -12.33 1.75
CA GLY A 15 10.28 -12.77 2.49
C GLY A 15 9.30 -13.58 1.66
N GLU A 16 8.17 -13.94 2.27
CA GLU A 16 7.09 -14.69 1.60
C GLU A 16 5.99 -13.75 1.13
N TRP A 17 5.44 -14.05 -0.05
CA TRP A 17 4.34 -13.27 -0.60
C TRP A 17 3.00 -13.72 -0.03
N GLU A 18 2.42 -12.86 0.80
CA GLU A 18 1.07 -13.00 1.33
C GLU A 18 0.32 -11.68 1.11
N PRO A 19 -0.45 -11.54 0.02
CA PRO A 19 -1.07 -10.28 -0.34
C PRO A 19 -2.07 -9.84 0.73
N LEU A 20 -2.07 -8.54 1.03
CA LEU A 20 -2.97 -7.85 1.97
C LEU A 20 -2.71 -8.14 3.45
N THR A 21 -1.64 -8.86 3.78
CA THR A 21 -1.28 -9.20 5.17
C THR A 21 -0.24 -8.23 5.76
N TYR A 22 0.73 -7.78 4.96
CA TYR A 22 1.92 -7.06 5.47
C TYR A 22 1.98 -5.59 5.05
N GLU A 23 1.06 -5.13 4.20
CA GLU A 23 1.07 -3.79 3.60
C GLU A 23 0.97 -2.66 4.63
N GLU A 24 0.36 -2.92 5.80
CA GLU A 24 0.32 -1.94 6.90
C GLU A 24 1.71 -1.72 7.49
N SER A 25 2.37 -2.80 7.94
CA SER A 25 3.69 -2.71 8.56
C SER A 25 4.77 -2.28 7.57
N ASP A 26 4.78 -2.89 6.38
CA ASP A 26 5.78 -2.58 5.36
C ASP A 26 5.59 -1.14 4.84
N GLY A 27 4.33 -0.71 4.66
CA GLY A 27 4.02 0.65 4.25
C GLY A 27 4.46 1.69 5.29
N TYR A 28 4.22 1.42 6.58
CA TYR A 28 4.64 2.29 7.68
C TYR A 28 6.16 2.47 7.72
N ASP A 29 6.91 1.37 7.68
CA ASP A 29 8.38 1.40 7.75
C ASP A 29 8.98 2.04 6.50
N THR A 30 8.46 1.72 5.31
CA THR A 30 8.93 2.31 4.04
C THR A 30 8.71 3.81 4.00
N VAL A 31 7.56 4.32 4.46
CA VAL A 31 7.29 5.77 4.52
C VAL A 31 8.33 6.48 5.37
N ARG A 32 8.62 5.95 6.57
CA ARG A 32 9.59 6.54 7.50
C ARG A 32 11.01 6.48 6.96
N TRP A 33 11.38 5.36 6.35
CA TRP A 33 12.66 5.21 5.68
C TRP A 33 12.82 6.19 4.50
N ALA A 34 11.79 6.32 3.65
CA ALA A 34 11.80 7.21 2.50
C ALA A 34 11.92 8.69 2.91
N ALA A 35 11.31 9.07 4.04
CA ALA A 35 11.43 10.41 4.61
C ALA A 35 12.85 10.74 5.10
N ALA A 36 13.64 9.72 5.44
CA ALA A 36 15.00 9.83 5.97
C ALA A 36 16.10 9.69 4.89
N LEU A 37 15.74 9.40 3.64
CA LEU A 37 16.70 9.28 2.55
C LEU A 37 17.47 10.60 2.31
N PRO A 38 18.77 10.55 1.94
CA PRO A 38 19.52 11.74 1.59
C PRO A 38 18.83 12.54 0.48
N GLY A 39 18.58 13.83 0.74
CA GLY A 39 17.86 14.72 -0.19
C GLY A 39 16.33 14.69 -0.06
N ALA A 40 15.77 13.88 0.84
CA ALA A 40 14.38 14.04 1.28
C ALA A 40 14.23 15.29 2.15
N ASN A 41 13.03 15.88 2.14
CA ASN A 41 12.66 16.98 3.02
C ASN A 41 11.82 16.50 4.24
N GLY A 42 11.82 15.20 4.53
CA GLY A 42 11.05 14.59 5.63
C GLY A 42 9.55 14.43 5.38
N SER A 43 9.02 14.87 4.23
CA SER A 43 7.59 14.70 3.88
C SER A 43 7.42 13.70 2.76
N VAL A 44 6.50 12.75 2.95
CA VAL A 44 6.18 11.71 1.97
C VAL A 44 4.74 11.87 1.49
N GLY A 45 4.59 11.75 0.17
CA GLY A 45 3.30 11.55 -0.48
C GLY A 45 3.32 10.24 -1.24
N MET A 46 2.18 9.56 -1.31
CA MET A 46 2.03 8.33 -2.09
C MET A 46 1.02 8.52 -3.21
N LEU A 47 1.24 7.82 -4.34
CA LEU A 47 0.36 7.83 -5.50
C LEU A 47 0.38 6.46 -6.19
N GLY A 48 -0.72 6.10 -6.85
CA GLY A 48 -0.82 4.85 -7.59
C GLY A 48 -2.24 4.31 -7.68
N ALA A 49 -2.41 3.35 -8.59
CA ALA A 49 -3.69 2.75 -8.91
C ALA A 49 -3.79 1.29 -8.45
N SER A 50 -5.02 0.79 -8.27
CA SER A 50 -5.29 -0.62 -7.97
C SER A 50 -4.56 -1.06 -6.68
N TYR A 51 -3.69 -2.07 -6.73
CA TYR A 51 -2.94 -2.53 -5.56
C TYR A 51 -2.04 -1.43 -4.96
N PHE A 52 -1.38 -0.63 -5.81
CA PHE A 52 -0.64 0.56 -5.35
C PHE A 52 -1.55 1.60 -4.68
N GLY A 53 -2.85 1.60 -4.99
CA GLY A 53 -3.82 2.41 -4.28
C GLY A 53 -4.11 1.84 -2.88
N ASN A 54 -4.24 0.52 -2.76
CA ASN A 54 -4.56 -0.13 -1.49
C ASN A 54 -3.41 -0.02 -0.49
N THR A 55 -2.16 -0.20 -0.94
CA THR A 55 -0.97 -0.04 -0.10
C THR A 55 -0.88 1.35 0.55
N GLN A 56 -1.44 2.39 -0.08
CA GLN A 56 -1.53 3.73 0.49
C GLN A 56 -2.49 3.81 1.66
N TRP A 57 -3.65 3.15 1.56
CA TRP A 57 -4.58 3.05 2.69
C TRP A 57 -3.93 2.33 3.85
N MET A 58 -3.26 1.21 3.58
CA MET A 58 -2.61 0.40 4.62
C MET A 58 -1.46 1.17 5.28
N ALA A 59 -0.60 1.85 4.51
CA ALA A 59 0.47 2.69 5.06
C ALA A 59 -0.06 3.87 5.91
N ALA A 60 -1.27 4.37 5.61
CA ALA A 60 -1.88 5.49 6.33
C ALA A 60 -2.57 5.08 7.65
N LEU A 61 -3.00 3.82 7.81
CA LEU A 61 -3.67 3.31 9.01
C LEU A 61 -2.90 3.56 10.31
N PRO A 62 -1.59 3.26 10.41
CA PRO A 62 -0.78 3.51 11.61
C PRO A 62 -0.40 5.00 11.79
N LYS A 63 -0.83 5.89 10.88
CA LYS A 63 -0.63 7.34 10.92
C LYS A 63 0.84 7.77 11.09
N PRO A 64 1.75 7.34 10.19
CA PRO A 64 3.13 7.84 10.20
C PRO A 64 3.15 9.36 10.05
N LEU A 65 3.93 10.04 10.89
CA LEU A 65 3.97 11.51 10.94
C LEU A 65 4.49 12.10 9.63
N GLU A 66 5.32 11.37 8.91
CA GLU A 66 5.99 11.75 7.68
C GLU A 66 5.06 11.71 6.47
N LEU A 67 3.97 10.91 6.51
CA LEU A 67 3.00 10.81 5.43
C LEU A 67 2.04 12.00 5.44
N LYS A 68 2.15 12.86 4.43
CA LYS A 68 1.36 14.11 4.35
C LYS A 68 0.17 14.02 3.42
N ALA A 69 0.23 13.14 2.44
CA ALA A 69 -0.84 12.95 1.47
C ALA A 69 -0.80 11.57 0.82
N ILE A 70 -1.97 11.08 0.43
CA ILE A 70 -2.13 9.91 -0.43
C ILE A 70 -3.04 10.25 -1.60
N ALA A 71 -2.80 9.62 -2.75
CA ALA A 71 -3.63 9.70 -3.94
C ALA A 71 -3.98 8.28 -4.44
N PRO A 72 -4.83 7.54 -3.70
CA PRO A 72 -5.22 6.18 -4.06
C PRO A 72 -6.24 6.22 -5.21
N MET A 73 -5.88 5.62 -6.35
CA MET A 73 -6.72 5.60 -7.55
C MET A 73 -7.30 4.21 -7.80
N VAL A 74 -8.56 4.14 -8.25
CA VAL A 74 -9.23 2.90 -8.70
C VAL A 74 -8.95 1.66 -7.83
N THR A 75 -9.11 1.84 -6.52
CA THR A 75 -8.79 0.83 -5.50
C THR A 75 -9.95 0.66 -4.52
N TRP A 76 -9.84 -0.30 -3.60
CA TRP A 76 -10.78 -0.54 -2.51
C TRP A 76 -10.19 -0.07 -1.17
N SER A 77 -11.04 0.42 -0.28
CA SER A 77 -10.69 0.72 1.12
C SER A 77 -10.88 -0.50 2.04
N HIS A 78 -11.76 -1.44 1.66
CA HIS A 78 -12.02 -2.66 2.41
C HIS A 78 -12.22 -3.85 1.45
N PRO A 79 -11.55 -4.99 1.67
CA PRO A 79 -11.53 -6.07 0.68
C PRO A 79 -12.91 -6.73 0.49
N HIS A 80 -13.75 -6.78 1.52
CA HIS A 80 -15.13 -7.30 1.41
C HIS A 80 -16.13 -6.31 0.78
N ASP A 81 -15.74 -5.06 0.56
CA ASP A 81 -16.58 -4.04 -0.05
C ASP A 81 -15.95 -3.56 -1.37
N GLY A 82 -15.90 -4.49 -2.33
CA GLY A 82 -15.51 -4.15 -3.70
C GLY A 82 -14.49 -5.08 -4.34
N LEU A 83 -13.59 -5.71 -3.57
CA LEU A 83 -12.59 -6.65 -4.10
C LEU A 83 -13.12 -8.09 -4.12
N TRP A 84 -13.33 -8.70 -2.95
CA TRP A 84 -13.73 -10.10 -2.82
C TRP A 84 -15.23 -10.30 -2.93
N THR A 85 -15.99 -9.36 -2.37
CA THR A 85 -17.45 -9.43 -2.33
C THR A 85 -18.07 -8.06 -2.59
N ARG A 86 -19.32 -8.06 -3.06
CA ARG A 86 -20.18 -6.88 -3.07
C ARG A 86 -21.59 -7.30 -2.64
N GLY A 87 -22.11 -6.66 -1.59
CA GLY A 87 -23.44 -7.00 -1.06
C GLY A 87 -23.59 -8.46 -0.62
N GLY A 88 -22.51 -9.10 -0.16
CA GLY A 88 -22.50 -10.51 0.24
C GLY A 88 -22.38 -11.52 -0.91
N ALA A 89 -22.43 -11.07 -2.17
CA ALA A 89 -22.13 -11.91 -3.32
C ALA A 89 -20.61 -11.94 -3.59
N SER A 90 -20.07 -13.13 -3.89
CA SER A 90 -18.66 -13.28 -4.27
C SER A 90 -18.39 -12.63 -5.63
N ASN A 91 -17.32 -11.84 -5.71
CA ASN A 91 -16.79 -11.31 -6.96
C ASN A 91 -15.89 -12.31 -7.70
N SER A 92 -15.71 -13.53 -7.17
CA SER A 92 -15.03 -14.58 -7.92
C SER A 92 -15.90 -15.02 -9.10
N VAL A 93 -15.53 -14.61 -10.30
CA VAL A 93 -15.86 -15.37 -11.51
C VAL A 93 -15.12 -16.69 -11.35
N ARG A 94 -15.83 -17.77 -11.03
CA ARG A 94 -15.21 -19.10 -11.12
C ARG A 94 -14.81 -19.29 -12.59
N PRO A 95 -13.60 -19.80 -12.89
CA PRO A 95 -13.32 -20.34 -14.21
C PRO A 95 -14.30 -21.48 -14.54
#